data_AF-A0A5P6A9J4-F1
#
_entry.id   AF-A0A5P6A9J4-F1
#
_cell.length_a   1.000
_cell.length_b   1.000
_cell.length_c   1.000
_cell.angle_alpha   90.00
_cell.angle_beta   90.00
_cell.angle_gamma   90.00
#
_symmetry.space_group_name_H-M   'P 1'
#
loop_
_entity.id
_entity.type
_entity.pdbx_description
1 polymer ?
#
loop_
_entity_poly.entity_id
_entity_poly.type
_entity_poly.pdbx_seq_one_letter_code
_entity_poly.pdbx_strand_id
1 'polypeptide(L)'
;MPGGFISSALDLIIAESGHIAAITRVPENYQHYFNDEINKRMADWPLISRDVHVELSVAWCDSISTVINHVCTTTDARNKPLAFYNVTTDYQPLFFLSFPKCHP
;
A
#
# COMPACT_ATOMS: atom_id res chain seq x y z
N MET A 1 14.33 19.00 0.66
CA MET A 1 13.57 18.01 1.45
C MET A 1 12.37 17.47 0.63
N PRO A 2 12.59 16.60 -0.37
CA PRO A 2 11.51 15.99 -1.16
C PRO A 2 10.88 14.73 -0.51
N GLY A 3 11.50 14.13 0.52
CA GLY A 3 11.05 12.86 1.12
C GLY A 3 9.65 12.92 1.77
N GLY A 4 9.29 14.04 2.40
CA GLY A 4 7.95 14.21 2.99
C GLY A 4 6.83 14.20 1.95
N PHE A 5 7.07 14.77 0.77
CA PHE A 5 6.09 14.82 -0.32
C PHE A 5 5.79 13.44 -0.90
N ILE A 6 6.78 12.55 -0.93
CA ILE A 6 6.61 11.18 -1.42
C ILE A 6 5.84 10.34 -0.40
N SER A 7 6.15 10.46 0.89
CA SER A 7 5.39 9.76 1.94
C SER A 7 3.92 10.15 1.93
N SER A 8 3.62 11.45 1.85
CA SER A 8 2.23 11.92 1.79
C SER A 8 1.50 11.50 0.51
N ALA A 9 2.22 11.38 -0.61
CA ALA A 9 1.66 10.84 -1.84
C ALA A 9 1.28 9.36 -1.69
N LEU A 10 2.16 8.55 -1.08
CA LEU A 10 1.89 7.16 -0.78
C LEU A 10 0.71 7.01 0.17
N ASP A 11 0.65 7.82 1.24
CA ASP A 11 -0.47 7.84 2.18
C ASP A 11 -1.80 8.12 1.47
N LEU A 12 -1.82 9.10 0.56
CA LEU A 12 -3.00 9.42 -0.24
C LEU A 12 -3.41 8.26 -1.13
N ILE A 13 -2.46 7.67 -1.87
CA ILE A 13 -2.70 6.54 -2.77
C ILE A 13 -3.29 5.35 -2.00
N ILE A 14 -2.73 5.04 -0.84
CA ILE A 14 -3.20 3.95 0.03
C ILE A 14 -4.60 4.25 0.56
N ALA A 15 -4.85 5.46 1.04
CA ALA A 15 -6.14 5.86 1.60
C ALA A 15 -7.26 5.81 0.55
N GLU A 16 -7.02 6.29 -0.67
CA GLU A 16 -8.01 6.24 -1.75
C GLU A 16 -8.30 4.81 -2.21
N SER A 17 -7.25 3.99 -2.36
CA SER A 17 -7.39 2.58 -2.76
C SER A 17 -8.17 1.79 -1.70
N GLY A 18 -7.89 2.04 -0.42
CA GLY A 18 -8.62 1.47 0.72
C GLY A 18 -10.08 1.93 0.78
N HIS A 19 -10.34 3.22 0.54
CA HIS A 19 -11.69 3.75 0.49
C HIS A 19 -12.54 3.07 -0.60
N ILE A 20 -12.00 2.94 -1.82
CA ILE A 20 -12.70 2.29 -2.93
C ILE A 20 -12.97 0.82 -2.60
N ALA A 21 -11.96 0.09 -2.12
CA ALA A 21 -12.15 -1.30 -1.72
C ALA A 21 -13.28 -1.41 -0.66
N ALA A 22 -13.31 -0.53 0.34
CA ALA A 22 -14.31 -0.56 1.42
C ALA A 22 -15.74 -0.25 0.97
N ILE A 23 -15.94 0.59 -0.05
CA ILE A 23 -17.29 0.92 -0.57
C ILE A 23 -17.78 -0.09 -1.61
N THR A 24 -16.90 -0.97 -2.09
CA THR A 24 -17.25 -1.98 -3.10
C THR A 24 -18.04 -3.10 -2.45
N ARG A 25 -19.27 -3.38 -2.92
CA ARG A 25 -20.22 -4.28 -2.21
C ARG A 25 -19.94 -5.78 -2.36
N VAL A 26 -18.67 -6.18 -2.60
CA VAL A 26 -18.28 -7.58 -2.84
C VAL A 26 -17.15 -7.95 -1.86
N PRO A 27 -17.49 -8.48 -0.67
CA PRO A 27 -16.52 -8.68 0.41
C PRO A 27 -15.38 -9.65 0.08
N GLU A 28 -15.67 -10.62 -0.76
CA GLU A 28 -14.73 -11.65 -1.19
C GLU A 28 -13.57 -11.09 -2.03
N ASN A 29 -13.76 -9.90 -2.63
CA ASN A 29 -12.84 -9.33 -3.61
C ASN A 29 -12.13 -8.06 -3.12
N TYR A 30 -12.24 -7.67 -1.83
CA TYR A 30 -11.62 -6.45 -1.33
C TYR A 30 -10.11 -6.35 -1.63
N GLN A 31 -9.39 -7.46 -1.48
CA GLN A 31 -7.96 -7.51 -1.78
C GLN A 31 -7.67 -7.30 -3.27
N HIS A 32 -8.49 -7.88 -4.16
CA HIS A 32 -8.36 -7.69 -5.60
C HIS A 32 -8.61 -6.22 -5.98
N TYR A 33 -9.70 -5.63 -5.49
CA TYR A 33 -10.03 -4.23 -5.77
C TYR A 33 -8.97 -3.27 -5.23
N PHE A 34 -8.49 -3.50 -4.01
CA PHE A 34 -7.40 -2.70 -3.47
C PHE A 34 -6.15 -2.80 -4.36
N ASN A 35 -5.76 -4.02 -4.74
CA ASN A 35 -4.58 -4.26 -5.57
C ASN A 35 -4.67 -3.57 -6.94
N ASP A 36 -5.84 -3.60 -7.57
CA ASP A 36 -6.03 -2.91 -8.85
C ASP A 36 -5.92 -1.39 -8.69
N GLU A 37 -6.59 -0.84 -7.67
CA GLU A 37 -6.66 0.60 -7.45
C GLU A 37 -5.32 1.19 -6.99
N ILE A 38 -4.55 0.47 -6.17
CA ILE A 38 -3.22 0.92 -5.73
C ILE A 38 -2.22 0.88 -6.87
N ASN A 39 -2.17 -0.20 -7.66
CA ASN A 39 -1.24 -0.33 -8.78
C ASN A 39 -1.52 0.72 -9.87
N LYS A 40 -2.80 0.96 -10.17
CA LYS A 40 -3.21 2.03 -11.10
C LYS A 40 -2.71 3.41 -10.65
N ARG A 41 -2.97 3.79 -9.40
CA ARG A 41 -2.58 5.11 -8.86
C ARG A 41 -1.07 5.28 -8.73
N MET A 42 -0.37 4.22 -8.35
CA MET A 42 1.09 4.23 -8.26
C MET A 42 1.71 4.49 -9.65
N ALA A 43 1.18 3.86 -10.70
CA ALA A 43 1.65 4.06 -12.07
C ALA A 43 1.35 5.48 -12.60
N ASP A 44 0.24 6.08 -12.19
CA ASP A 44 -0.16 7.43 -12.59
C ASP A 44 0.61 8.53 -11.84
N TRP A 45 1.34 8.19 -10.77
CA TRP A 45 1.99 9.19 -9.93
C TRP A 45 3.34 9.65 -10.52
N PRO A 46 3.51 10.94 -10.90
CA PRO A 46 4.66 11.39 -11.68
C PRO A 46 6.02 11.26 -11.01
N LEU A 47 6.04 11.21 -9.67
CA LEU A 47 7.26 11.19 -8.84
C LEU A 47 7.59 9.80 -8.30
N ILE A 48 6.69 8.83 -8.44
CA ILE A 48 6.90 7.44 -8.06
C ILE A 48 7.45 6.76 -9.32
N SER A 49 8.59 6.09 -9.22
CA SER A 49 9.23 5.45 -10.38
C SER A 49 8.25 4.45 -11.03
N ARG A 50 8.28 4.35 -12.36
CA ARG A 50 7.43 3.41 -13.12
C ARG A 50 7.68 1.94 -12.74
N ASP A 51 8.84 1.65 -12.14
CA ASP A 51 9.26 0.31 -11.74
C ASP A 51 9.17 0.08 -10.21
N VAL A 52 8.38 0.88 -9.50
CA VAL A 52 8.15 0.66 -8.06
C VAL A 52 7.31 -0.59 -7.87
N HIS A 53 7.94 -1.65 -7.39
CA HIS A 53 7.22 -2.84 -6.95
C HIS A 53 6.49 -2.51 -5.65
N VAL A 54 5.18 -2.71 -5.65
CA VAL A 54 4.33 -2.61 -4.47
C VAL A 54 3.84 -4.00 -4.14
N GLU A 55 4.26 -4.50 -3.00
CA GLU A 55 3.77 -5.74 -2.45
C GLU A 55 2.70 -5.41 -1.40
N LEU A 56 1.52 -5.99 -1.58
CA LEU A 56 0.44 -5.89 -0.61
C LEU A 56 0.21 -7.25 0.05
N SER A 57 0.22 -7.24 1.37
CA SER A 57 -0.31 -8.34 2.17
C SER A 57 -1.54 -7.87 2.94
N VAL A 58 -2.55 -8.74 3.02
CA VAL A 58 -3.77 -8.49 3.79
C VAL A 58 -3.90 -9.56 4.86
N ALA A 59 -4.13 -9.11 6.09
CA ALA A 59 -4.46 -9.99 7.20
C ALA A 59 -5.83 -9.59 7.80
N TRP A 60 -6.57 -10.58 8.26
CA TRP A 60 -7.93 -10.43 8.77
C TRP A 60 -7.94 -10.63 10.28
N CYS A 61 -8.55 -9.69 10.99
CA CYS A 61 -8.50 -9.59 12.44
C CYS A 61 -9.92 -9.49 13.02
N ASP A 62 -10.14 -10.04 14.22
CA ASP A 62 -11.45 -9.94 14.88
C ASP A 62 -11.62 -8.66 15.69
N SER A 63 -10.51 -8.05 16.10
CA SER A 63 -10.48 -6.92 17.02
C SER A 63 -9.21 -6.09 16.86
N ILE A 64 -9.25 -4.83 17.30
CA ILE A 64 -8.07 -3.95 17.32
C ILE A 64 -6.95 -4.57 18.17
N SER A 65 -7.30 -5.28 19.25
CA SER A 65 -6.32 -6.01 20.07
C SER A 65 -5.54 -7.05 19.25
N THR A 66 -6.21 -7.81 18.38
CA THR A 66 -5.52 -8.76 17.48
C THR A 66 -4.64 -8.09 16.44
N VAL A 67 -4.99 -6.87 15.99
CA VAL A 67 -4.12 -6.06 15.12
C VAL A 67 -2.84 -5.68 15.87
N ILE A 68 -2.96 -5.09 17.06
CA ILE A 68 -1.82 -4.63 17.87
C ILE A 68 -0.89 -5.80 18.24
N ASN A 69 -1.47 -6.96 18.58
CA ASN A 69 -0.73 -8.15 18.96
C ASN A 69 -0.25 -8.99 17.76
N HIS A 70 -0.49 -8.54 16.52
CA HIS A 70 -0.09 -9.24 15.29
C HIS A 70 -0.61 -10.69 15.19
N VAL A 71 -1.84 -10.95 15.66
CA VAL A 71 -2.46 -12.31 15.70
C VAL A 71 -3.55 -12.45 14.63
N CYS A 72 -3.39 -11.78 13.49
CA CYS A 72 -4.34 -11.83 12.38
C CYS A 72 -4.08 -13.03 11.46
N THR A 73 -5.08 -13.46 10.71
CA THR A 73 -4.97 -14.58 9.75
C THR A 73 -4.91 -14.07 8.32
N THR A 74 -4.10 -14.69 7.47
CA THR A 74 -4.02 -14.36 6.03
C THR A 74 -4.93 -15.25 5.16
N THR A 75 -5.58 -16.26 5.75
CA THR A 75 -6.26 -17.32 4.99
C THR A 75 -7.77 -17.35 5.11
N ASP A 76 -8.35 -16.74 6.16
CA ASP A 76 -9.81 -16.74 6.37
C ASP A 76 -10.32 -15.38 6.86
N ALA A 77 -11.19 -14.77 6.05
CA ALA A 77 -11.85 -13.50 6.37
C ALA A 77 -13.18 -13.69 7.14
N ARG A 78 -13.67 -14.93 7.30
CA ARG A 78 -14.97 -15.19 7.95
C ARG A 78 -14.96 -14.73 9.41
N ASN A 79 -15.98 -13.95 9.78
CA ASN A 79 -16.13 -13.35 11.12
C ASN A 79 -14.93 -12.48 11.56
N LYS A 80 -14.14 -11.96 10.62
CA LYS A 80 -13.03 -11.04 10.87
C LYS A 80 -13.38 -9.67 10.25
N PRO A 81 -14.05 -8.77 11.00
CA PRO A 81 -14.54 -7.51 10.45
C PRO A 81 -13.44 -6.49 10.14
N LEU A 82 -12.19 -6.74 10.56
CA LEU A 82 -11.07 -5.85 10.33
C LEU A 82 -10.13 -6.44 9.28
N ALA A 83 -9.80 -5.62 8.28
CA ALA A 83 -8.73 -5.88 7.33
C ALA A 83 -7.52 -5.03 7.70
N PHE A 84 -6.37 -5.68 7.87
CA PHE A 84 -5.10 -5.04 8.09
C PHE A 84 -4.26 -5.16 6.81
N TYR A 85 -3.98 -4.02 6.20
CA TYR A 85 -3.21 -3.92 4.97
C TYR A 85 -1.77 -3.56 5.31
N ASN A 86 -0.83 -4.37 4.85
CA ASN A 86 0.59 -4.07 4.91
C ASN A 86 1.11 -3.87 3.49
N VAL A 87 1.55 -2.64 3.22
CA VAL A 87 2.04 -2.19 1.92
C VAL A 87 3.54 -2.03 2.03
N THR A 88 4.28 -2.89 1.32
CA THR A 88 5.73 -2.80 1.18
C THR A 88 6.07 -2.29 -0.21
N THR A 89 7.04 -1.38 -0.30
CA THR A 89 7.43 -0.79 -1.58
C THR A 89 8.92 -0.56 -1.64
N ASP A 90 9.54 -1.02 -2.72
CA ASP A 90 10.97 -0.83 -2.99
C ASP A 90 11.21 0.50 -3.73
N TYR A 91 10.70 1.58 -3.14
CA TYR A 91 10.81 2.90 -3.74
C TYR A 91 12.25 3.44 -3.67
N GLN A 92 12.85 3.69 -4.84
CA GLN A 92 14.08 4.46 -4.97
C GLN A 92 13.77 5.89 -5.44
N PRO A 93 14.11 6.93 -4.66
CA PRO A 93 13.90 8.30 -5.08
C PRO A 93 14.71 8.62 -6.35
N LEU A 94 14.02 9.05 -7.41
CA LEU A 94 14.63 9.40 -8.71
C LEU A 94 15.72 10.48 -8.61
N PHE A 95 15.69 11.30 -7.54
CA PHE A 95 16.67 12.37 -7.30
C PHE A 95 18.10 11.88 -6.96
N PHE A 96 18.34 10.57 -6.81
CA PHE A 96 19.70 10.03 -6.64
C PHE A 96 20.36 9.55 -7.94
N LEU A 97 19.64 9.50 -9.06
CA LEU A 97 20.19 9.06 -10.35
C LEU A 97 20.92 10.16 -11.12
N SER A 98 20.86 11.42 -10.66
CA SER A 98 21.42 12.59 -11.35
C SER A 98 22.48 13.37 -10.56
N PHE A 99 22.98 12.85 -9.43
CA PHE A 99 24.27 13.30 -8.91
C PHE A 99 25.36 12.42 -9.54
N PRO A 100 26.14 12.93 -10.52
CA PRO A 100 27.30 12.20 -10.97
C PRO A 100 28.17 11.90 -9.75
N LYS A 101 28.52 10.62 -9.59
CA LYS A 101 29.43 10.14 -8.56
C LYS A 101 30.65 11.06 -8.54
N CYS A 102 30.76 11.91 -7.51
CA CYS A 102 32.06 12.45 -7.14
C CYS A 102 32.89 11.25 -6.66
N HIS A 103 33.74 10.77 -7.54
CA HIS A 103 34.79 9.80 -7.27
C HIS A 103 36.10 10.59 -7.15
N PRO A 104 37.06 10.06 -6.40
CA PRO A 104 37.22 10.13 -4.94
C PRO A 104 37.70 11.49 -4.42
#